data_AF-A0AAN8DLP7-F1
#
_entry.id   AF-A0AAN8DLP7-F1
#
_cell.length_a   1.000
_cell.length_b   1.000
_cell.length_c   1.000
_cell.angle_alpha   90.00
_cell.angle_beta   90.00
_cell.angle_gamma   90.00
#
_symmetry.space_group_name_H-M   'P 1'
#
loop_
_entity.id
_entity.type
_entity.pdbx_description
1 polymer ?
#
loop_
_entity_poly.entity_id
_entity_poly.type
_entity_poly.pdbx_seq_one_letter_code
_entity_poly.pdbx_strand_id
1 'polypeptide(L)'
;MKIAYVLLLLAVGVMSFVLFHAGHQEMKLINFRARIVDSEAETVREEHAIVVLKTELEQLKNTVTQMNTNILNIRKKKQDIVQLSQDLTQRVQSCNSEKVGAENKKTETEAAIEGLKVGHEEAKLKAAVKMQVLKQQILERDIAICVFADTTKDKARSLCGMTLAVPLS
;
A
#
# COMPACT_ATOMS: atom_id res chain seq x y z
N MET A 1 -0.48 -124.11 -2.34
CA MET A 1 -0.26 -123.22 -3.51
C MET A 1 -1.35 -122.15 -3.71
N LYS A 2 -2.65 -122.45 -3.57
CA LYS A 2 -3.75 -121.47 -3.80
C LYS A 2 -3.71 -120.22 -2.89
N ILE A 3 -3.33 -120.38 -1.62
CA ILE A 3 -3.24 -119.27 -0.65
C ILE A 3 -2.14 -118.26 -1.02
N ALA A 4 -1.03 -118.73 -1.59
CA ALA A 4 0.07 -117.86 -1.99
C ALA A 4 -0.33 -116.89 -3.12
N TYR A 5 -1.15 -117.35 -4.08
CA TYR A 5 -1.66 -116.49 -5.15
C TYR A 5 -2.61 -115.40 -4.63
N VAL A 6 -3.45 -115.71 -3.66
CA VAL A 6 -4.37 -114.73 -3.03
C VAL A 6 -3.57 -113.64 -2.30
N LEU A 7 -2.52 -114.02 -1.56
CA LEU A 7 -1.64 -113.06 -0.88
C LEU A 7 -0.89 -112.17 -1.87
N LEU A 8 -0.44 -112.71 -3.00
CA LEU A 8 0.27 -111.96 -4.04
C LEU A 8 -0.64 -110.93 -4.71
N LEU A 9 -1.89 -111.31 -5.02
CA LEU A 9 -2.90 -110.40 -5.57
C LEU A 9 -3.28 -109.28 -4.58
N LEU A 10 -3.44 -109.60 -3.29
CA LEU A 10 -3.71 -108.60 -2.26
C LEU A 10 -2.53 -107.61 -2.12
N ALA A 11 -1.29 -108.10 -2.15
CA ALA A 11 -0.11 -107.24 -2.08
C ALA A 11 -0.03 -106.26 -3.26
N VAL A 12 -0.27 -106.73 -4.48
CA VAL A 12 -0.30 -105.88 -5.69
C VAL A 12 -1.45 -104.88 -5.62
N GLY A 13 -2.62 -105.30 -5.11
CA GLY A 13 -3.78 -104.44 -4.91
C GLY A 13 -3.51 -103.29 -3.95
N VAL A 14 -2.91 -103.58 -2.80
CA VAL A 14 -2.53 -102.56 -1.80
C VAL A 14 -1.50 -101.58 -2.37
N MET A 15 -0.46 -102.07 -3.05
CA MET A 15 0.54 -101.21 -3.69
C MET A 15 -0.06 -100.29 -4.76
N SER A 16 -0.96 -100.82 -5.59
CA SER A 16 -1.65 -100.05 -6.63
C SER A 16 -2.55 -98.96 -6.02
N PHE A 17 -3.25 -99.28 -4.92
CA PHE A 17 -4.07 -98.31 -4.19
C PHE A 17 -3.21 -97.19 -3.58
N VAL A 18 -2.07 -97.53 -2.97
CA VAL A 18 -1.14 -96.54 -2.39
C VAL A 18 -0.59 -95.62 -3.49
N LEU A 19 -0.22 -96.15 -4.65
CA LEU A 19 0.25 -95.34 -5.79
C LEU A 19 -0.83 -94.39 -6.33
N PHE A 20 -2.08 -94.85 -6.44
CA PHE A 20 -3.19 -94.01 -6.86
C PHE A 20 -3.47 -92.89 -5.84
N HIS A 21 -3.46 -93.22 -4.55
CA HIS A 21 -3.67 -92.23 -3.49
C HIS A 21 -2.52 -91.21 -3.42
N ALA A 22 -1.28 -91.66 -3.60
CA ALA A 22 -0.11 -90.79 -3.68
C ALA A 22 -0.21 -89.83 -4.87
N GLY A 23 -0.55 -90.33 -6.07
CA GLY A 23 -0.77 -89.47 -7.25
C GLY A 23 -1.90 -88.46 -7.05
N HIS A 24 -2.99 -88.85 -6.38
CA HIS A 24 -4.09 -87.94 -6.08
C HIS A 24 -3.72 -86.88 -5.03
N GLN A 25 -2.82 -87.20 -4.10
CA GLN A 25 -2.27 -86.23 -3.14
C GLN A 25 -1.32 -85.24 -3.84
N GLU A 26 -0.46 -85.71 -4.74
CA GLU A 26 0.42 -84.87 -5.55
C GLU A 26 -0.36 -83.86 -6.38
N MET A 27 -1.42 -84.28 -7.07
CA MET A 27 -2.27 -83.35 -7.85
C MET A 27 -2.94 -82.28 -6.97
N LYS A 28 -3.38 -82.66 -5.76
CA LYS A 28 -3.91 -81.68 -4.78
C LYS A 28 -2.81 -80.73 -4.32
N LEU A 29 -1.61 -81.23 -4.05
CA LEU A 29 -0.46 -80.42 -3.60
C LEU A 29 -0.04 -79.41 -4.68
N ILE A 30 0.00 -79.84 -5.96
CA ILE A 30 0.29 -78.96 -7.10
C ILE A 30 -0.77 -77.86 -7.22
N ASN A 31 -2.05 -78.20 -7.12
CA ASN A 31 -3.14 -77.21 -7.21
C ASN A 31 -3.15 -76.24 -6.02
N PHE A 32 -2.84 -76.72 -4.80
CA PHE A 32 -2.65 -75.83 -3.66
C PHE A 32 -1.45 -74.91 -3.86
N ARG A 33 -0.33 -75.44 -4.35
CA ARG A 33 0.86 -74.65 -4.65
C ARG A 33 0.58 -73.56 -5.70
N ALA A 34 -0.15 -73.90 -6.76
CA ALA A 34 -0.57 -72.93 -7.79
C ALA A 34 -1.41 -71.80 -7.18
N ARG A 35 -2.41 -72.14 -6.36
CA ARG A 35 -3.25 -71.13 -5.68
C ARG A 35 -2.48 -70.25 -4.69
N ILE A 36 -1.50 -70.82 -3.97
CA ILE A 36 -0.65 -70.03 -3.06
C ILE A 36 0.17 -69.02 -3.87
N VAL A 37 0.78 -69.43 -4.98
CA VAL A 37 1.57 -68.52 -5.84
C VAL A 37 0.69 -67.45 -6.47
N ASP A 38 -0.51 -67.80 -6.94
CA ASP A 38 -1.44 -66.81 -7.49
C ASP A 38 -1.90 -65.80 -6.44
N SER A 39 -2.19 -66.27 -5.21
CA SER A 39 -2.57 -65.39 -4.10
C SER A 39 -1.42 -64.50 -3.63
N GLU A 40 -0.18 -65.00 -3.64
CA GLU A 40 1.02 -64.20 -3.35
C GLU A 40 1.23 -63.12 -4.43
N ALA A 41 1.03 -63.45 -5.71
CA ALA A 41 1.10 -62.47 -6.79
C ALA A 41 0.01 -61.40 -6.70
N GLU A 42 -1.20 -61.77 -6.27
CA GLU A 42 -2.31 -60.83 -6.06
C GLU A 42 -2.05 -59.90 -4.87
N THR A 43 -1.59 -60.42 -3.74
CA THR A 43 -1.23 -59.62 -2.56
C THR A 43 -0.10 -58.63 -2.86
N VAL A 44 0.94 -59.03 -3.59
CA VAL A 44 2.03 -58.12 -4.00
C VAL A 44 1.50 -56.99 -4.90
N ARG A 45 0.52 -57.26 -5.77
CA ARG A 45 -0.10 -56.21 -6.60
C ARG A 45 -0.92 -55.23 -5.77
N GLU A 46 -1.69 -55.73 -4.81
CA GLU A 46 -2.44 -54.88 -3.89
C GLU A 46 -1.51 -54.04 -3.00
N GLU A 47 -0.43 -54.62 -2.50
CA GLU A 47 0.61 -53.90 -1.75
C GLU A 47 1.24 -52.79 -2.60
N HIS A 48 1.56 -53.07 -3.86
CA HIS A 48 2.07 -52.04 -4.77
C HIS A 48 1.04 -50.92 -4.99
N ALA A 49 -0.25 -51.24 -5.16
CA ALA A 49 -1.31 -50.24 -5.29
C ALA A 49 -1.43 -49.37 -4.02
N ILE A 50 -1.32 -49.97 -2.83
CA ILE A 50 -1.32 -49.24 -1.55
C ILE A 50 -0.10 -48.31 -1.46
N VAL A 51 1.09 -48.76 -1.88
CA VAL A 51 2.29 -47.91 -1.89
C VAL A 51 2.11 -46.72 -2.81
N VAL A 52 1.57 -46.92 -4.02
CA VAL A 52 1.27 -45.82 -4.96
C VAL A 52 0.30 -44.81 -4.33
N LEU A 53 -0.83 -45.27 -3.80
CA LEU A 53 -1.80 -44.40 -3.14
C LEU A 53 -1.19 -43.65 -1.95
N LYS A 54 -0.32 -44.29 -1.18
CA LYS A 54 0.39 -43.66 -0.06
C LYS A 54 1.30 -42.54 -0.55
N THR A 55 2.03 -42.75 -1.65
CA THR A 55 2.88 -41.70 -2.24
C THR A 55 2.05 -40.53 -2.78
N GLU A 56 0.91 -40.78 -3.43
CA GLU A 56 0.00 -39.73 -3.91
C GLU A 56 -0.60 -38.93 -2.74
N LEU A 57 -0.98 -39.60 -1.65
CA LEU A 57 -1.50 -38.94 -0.45
C LEU A 57 -0.45 -38.04 0.21
N GLU A 58 0.81 -38.49 0.24
CA GLU A 58 1.91 -37.68 0.76
C GLU A 58 2.21 -36.47 -0.12
N GLN A 59 2.17 -36.61 -1.45
CA GLN A 59 2.28 -35.49 -2.39
C GLN A 59 1.12 -34.49 -2.22
N LEU A 60 -0.11 -34.98 -2.07
CA LEU A 60 -1.28 -34.15 -1.84
C LEU A 60 -1.17 -33.41 -0.52
N LYS A 61 -0.73 -34.09 0.56
CA LYS A 61 -0.49 -33.49 1.87
C LYS A 61 0.54 -32.35 1.79
N ASN A 62 1.64 -32.56 1.07
CA ASN A 62 2.67 -31.55 0.87
C ASN A 62 2.11 -30.35 0.08
N THR A 63 1.35 -30.61 -0.97
CA THR A 63 0.68 -29.57 -1.77
C THR A 63 -0.29 -28.75 -0.94
N VAL A 64 -1.16 -29.39 -0.15
CA VAL A 64 -2.10 -28.72 0.75
C VAL A 64 -1.36 -27.86 1.78
N THR A 65 -0.28 -28.38 2.35
CA THR A 65 0.56 -27.64 3.31
C THR A 65 1.17 -26.40 2.66
N GLN A 66 1.74 -26.53 1.46
CA GLN A 66 2.31 -25.42 0.70
C GLN A 66 1.25 -24.39 0.31
N MET A 67 0.07 -24.83 -0.15
CA MET A 67 -1.05 -23.94 -0.46
C MET A 67 -1.53 -23.18 0.78
N ASN A 68 -1.59 -23.83 1.94
CA ASN A 68 -1.96 -23.18 3.19
C ASN A 68 -0.94 -22.09 3.58
N THR A 69 0.37 -22.37 3.47
CA THR A 69 1.42 -21.37 3.67
C THR A 69 1.29 -20.19 2.69
N ASN A 70 1.00 -20.48 1.42
CA ASN A 70 0.80 -19.44 0.40
C ASN A 70 -0.44 -18.59 0.71
N ILE A 71 -1.55 -19.18 1.15
CA ILE A 71 -2.76 -18.47 1.56
C ILE A 71 -2.47 -17.53 2.75
N LEU A 72 -1.72 -17.99 3.75
CA LEU A 72 -1.32 -17.15 4.89
C LEU A 72 -0.45 -15.97 4.43
N ASN A 73 0.51 -16.21 3.55
CA ASN A 73 1.36 -15.15 2.99
C ASN A 73 0.56 -14.13 2.16
N ILE A 74 -0.38 -14.59 1.33
CA ILE A 74 -1.27 -13.71 0.55
C ILE A 74 -2.17 -12.89 1.48
N ARG A 75 -2.71 -13.50 2.54
CA ARG A 75 -3.53 -12.79 3.53
C ARG A 75 -2.74 -11.70 4.23
N LYS A 76 -1.49 -11.97 4.62
CA LYS A 76 -0.60 -10.97 5.21
C LYS A 76 -0.32 -9.81 4.24
N LYS A 77 0.09 -10.12 3.01
CA LYS A 77 0.31 -9.09 1.97
C LYS A 77 -0.94 -8.25 1.71
N LYS A 78 -2.13 -8.86 1.74
CA LYS A 78 -3.40 -8.13 1.61
C LYS A 78 -3.62 -7.15 2.76
N GLN A 79 -3.33 -7.54 4.00
CA GLN A 79 -3.41 -6.64 5.15
C GLN A 79 -2.43 -5.47 5.03
N ASP A 80 -1.18 -5.76 4.66
CA ASP A 80 -0.15 -4.72 4.48
C ASP A 80 -0.56 -3.70 3.40
N ILE A 81 -1.12 -4.17 2.27
CA ILE A 81 -1.61 -3.29 1.19
C ILE A 81 -2.80 -2.44 1.66
N VAL A 82 -3.73 -3.01 2.41
CA VAL A 82 -4.89 -2.27 2.95
C VAL A 82 -4.43 -1.17 3.91
N GLN A 83 -3.49 -1.48 4.80
CA GLN A 83 -2.92 -0.51 5.73
C GLN A 83 -2.18 0.61 4.99
N LEU A 84 -1.33 0.26 4.03
CA LEU A 84 -0.62 1.25 3.20
C LEU A 84 -1.60 2.16 2.43
N SER A 85 -2.69 1.59 1.91
CA SER A 85 -3.74 2.35 1.21
C SER A 85 -4.46 3.33 2.13
N GLN A 86 -4.77 2.94 3.36
CA GLN A 86 -5.36 3.81 4.37
C GLN A 86 -4.40 4.96 4.74
N ASP A 87 -3.12 4.66 4.98
CA ASP A 87 -2.10 5.66 5.28
C ASP A 87 -1.92 6.67 4.14
N LEU A 88 -1.89 6.19 2.89
CA LEU A 88 -1.81 7.06 1.71
C LEU A 88 -3.05 7.94 1.57
N THR A 89 -4.24 7.39 1.80
CA THR A 89 -5.49 8.15 1.74
C THR A 89 -5.49 9.27 2.79
N GLN A 90 -5.07 8.98 4.02
CA GLN A 90 -4.95 9.96 5.09
C GLN A 90 -3.92 11.05 4.75
N ARG A 91 -2.76 10.67 4.20
CA ARG A 91 -1.73 11.62 3.76
C ARG A 91 -2.22 12.55 2.65
N VAL A 92 -2.93 12.01 1.66
CA VAL A 92 -3.52 12.80 0.56
C VAL A 92 -4.57 13.77 1.11
N GLN A 93 -5.42 13.32 2.04
CA GLN A 93 -6.41 14.19 2.68
C GLN A 93 -5.74 15.34 3.45
N SER A 94 -4.70 15.05 4.25
CA SER A 94 -3.94 16.09 4.97
C SER A 94 -3.30 17.09 4.01
N CYS A 95 -2.63 16.60 2.97
CA CYS A 95 -2.00 17.43 1.95
C CYS A 95 -3.02 18.35 1.26
N ASN A 96 -4.21 17.84 0.93
CA ASN A 96 -5.25 18.65 0.30
C ASN A 96 -5.79 19.73 1.26
N SER A 97 -6.00 19.40 2.53
CA SER A 97 -6.39 20.38 3.56
C SER A 97 -5.33 21.46 3.79
N GLU A 98 -4.05 21.08 3.82
CA GLU A 98 -2.93 22.02 3.91
C GLU A 98 -2.85 22.93 2.69
N LYS A 99 -3.04 22.39 1.48
CA LYS A 99 -3.09 23.17 0.24
C LYS A 99 -4.20 24.22 0.29
N VAL A 100 -5.42 23.83 0.65
CA VAL A 100 -6.56 24.79 0.79
C VAL A 100 -6.24 25.85 1.83
N GLY A 101 -5.65 25.47 2.97
CA GLY A 101 -5.21 26.42 4.00
C GLY A 101 -4.16 27.41 3.50
N ALA A 102 -3.20 26.95 2.68
CA ALA A 102 -2.17 27.80 2.08
C ALA A 102 -2.76 28.75 1.02
N GLU A 103 -3.70 28.28 0.19
CA GLU A 103 -4.39 29.10 -0.80
C GLU A 103 -5.23 30.19 -0.13
N ASN A 104 -5.95 29.87 0.96
CA ASN A 104 -6.70 30.87 1.72
C ASN A 104 -5.78 31.91 2.38
N LYS A 105 -4.66 31.49 2.98
CA LYS A 105 -3.69 32.44 3.54
C LYS A 105 -3.10 33.33 2.45
N LYS A 106 -2.83 32.77 1.26
CA LYS A 106 -2.34 33.55 0.13
C LYS A 106 -3.33 34.64 -0.27
N THR A 107 -4.61 34.29 -0.46
CA THR A 107 -5.63 35.28 -0.83
C THR A 107 -5.85 36.34 0.26
N GLU A 108 -5.81 35.95 1.54
CA GLU A 108 -5.85 36.90 2.67
C GLU A 108 -4.65 37.86 2.65
N THR A 109 -3.44 37.36 2.42
CA THR A 109 -2.24 38.20 2.34
C THR A 109 -2.26 39.13 1.14
N GLU A 110 -2.74 38.67 -0.02
CA GLU A 110 -2.88 39.48 -1.22
C GLU A 110 -3.90 40.62 -0.99
N ALA A 111 -5.05 40.31 -0.38
CA ALA A 111 -6.05 41.31 -0.02
C ALA A 111 -5.51 42.33 1.01
N ALA A 112 -4.74 41.89 2.00
CA ALA A 112 -4.12 42.77 2.99
C ALA A 112 -3.08 43.71 2.35
N ILE A 113 -2.26 43.19 1.43
CA ILE A 113 -1.27 43.99 0.67
C ILE A 113 -1.97 45.03 -0.19
N GLU A 114 -3.05 44.66 -0.89
CA GLU A 114 -3.82 45.59 -1.71
C GLU A 114 -4.45 46.70 -0.86
N GLY A 115 -5.07 46.34 0.27
CA GLY A 115 -5.63 47.31 1.22
C GLY A 115 -4.57 48.27 1.78
N LEU A 116 -3.39 47.77 2.15
CA LEU A 116 -2.26 48.60 2.59
C LEU A 116 -1.79 49.56 1.51
N LYS A 117 -1.74 49.12 0.26
CA LYS A 117 -1.32 49.96 -0.87
C LYS A 117 -2.32 51.09 -1.12
N VAL A 118 -3.62 50.79 -1.12
CA VAL A 118 -4.68 51.80 -1.24
C VAL A 118 -4.62 52.80 -0.09
N GLY A 119 -4.52 52.31 1.16
CA GLY A 119 -4.43 53.17 2.34
C GLY A 119 -3.17 54.06 2.34
N HIS A 120 -2.05 53.56 1.82
CA HIS A 120 -0.83 54.33 1.68
C HIS A 120 -0.98 55.49 0.68
N GLU A 121 -1.56 55.23 -0.50
CA GLU A 121 -1.79 56.28 -1.51
C GLU A 121 -2.78 57.34 -1.01
N GLU A 122 -3.86 56.94 -0.32
CA GLU A 122 -4.81 57.90 0.29
C GLU A 122 -4.12 58.76 1.35
N ALA A 123 -3.34 58.15 2.25
CA ALA A 123 -2.60 58.87 3.28
C ALA A 123 -1.59 59.86 2.69
N LYS A 124 -0.88 59.45 1.62
CA LYS A 124 0.06 60.29 0.88
C LYS A 124 -0.63 61.49 0.24
N LEU A 125 -1.77 61.28 -0.40
CA LEU A 125 -2.53 62.35 -1.05
C LEU A 125 -3.08 63.35 0.00
N LYS A 126 -3.61 62.84 1.12
CA LYS A 126 -4.06 63.67 2.24
C LYS A 126 -2.92 64.47 2.88
N ALA A 127 -1.73 63.88 3.01
CA ALA A 127 -0.55 64.57 3.50
C ALA A 127 -0.08 65.66 2.52
N ALA A 128 -0.08 65.39 1.21
CA ALA A 128 0.28 66.36 0.18
C ALA A 128 -0.65 67.59 0.19
N VAL A 129 -1.96 67.37 0.27
CA VAL A 129 -2.96 68.46 0.38
C VAL A 129 -2.73 69.27 1.65
N LYS A 130 -2.57 68.61 2.81
CA LYS A 130 -2.27 69.30 4.08
C LYS A 130 -1.00 70.13 3.99
N MET A 131 0.08 69.58 3.40
CA MET A 131 1.32 70.31 3.18
C MET A 131 1.13 71.56 2.33
N GLN A 132 0.33 71.49 1.27
CA GLN A 132 0.06 72.65 0.41
C GLN A 132 -0.73 73.74 1.14
N VAL A 133 -1.76 73.35 1.91
CA VAL A 133 -2.53 74.27 2.74
C VAL A 133 -1.64 74.95 3.79
N LEU A 134 -0.79 74.17 4.48
CA LEU A 134 0.17 74.71 5.45
C LEU A 134 1.17 75.67 4.82
N LYS A 135 1.70 75.37 3.63
CA LYS A 135 2.58 76.28 2.89
C LYS A 135 1.90 77.61 2.60
N GLN A 136 0.64 77.58 2.16
CA GLN A 136 -0.14 78.78 1.86
C GLN A 136 -0.40 79.61 3.12
N GLN A 137 -0.80 78.97 4.23
CA GLN A 137 -1.00 79.66 5.51
C GLN A 137 0.28 80.31 6.04
N ILE A 138 1.44 79.62 5.93
CA ILE A 138 2.74 80.19 6.32
C ILE A 138 3.05 81.41 5.46
N LEU A 139 2.87 81.32 4.13
CA LEU A 139 3.09 82.43 3.21
C LEU A 139 2.19 83.63 3.55
N GLU A 140 0.89 83.42 3.74
CA GLU A 140 -0.05 84.47 4.13
C GLU A 140 0.31 85.12 5.47
N ARG A 141 0.71 84.30 6.46
CA ARG A 141 1.16 84.81 7.76
C ARG A 141 2.44 85.63 7.63
N ASP A 142 3.40 85.17 6.84
CA ASP A 142 4.67 85.86 6.64
C ASP A 142 4.46 87.18 5.90
N ILE A 143 3.59 87.23 4.89
CA ILE A 143 3.15 88.47 4.23
C ILE A 143 2.53 89.44 5.25
N ALA A 144 1.60 88.95 6.07
CA ALA A 144 0.93 89.77 7.08
C ALA A 144 1.92 90.35 8.11
N ILE A 145 2.92 89.58 8.54
CA ILE A 145 3.98 90.05 9.44
C ILE A 145 4.86 91.11 8.75
N CYS A 146 5.17 90.92 7.47
CA CYS A 146 6.00 91.85 6.71
C CYS A 146 5.35 93.23 6.51
N VAL A 147 4.02 93.35 6.53
CA VAL A 147 3.32 94.65 6.52
C VAL A 147 3.68 95.52 7.72
N PHE A 148 3.99 94.91 8.86
CA PHE A 148 4.36 95.62 10.10
C PHE A 148 5.88 95.76 10.27
N ALA A 149 6.68 95.26 9.32
CA ALA A 149 8.13 95.28 9.41
C ALA A 149 8.69 96.63 8.93
N ASP A 150 9.54 97.25 9.75
CA ASP A 150 10.26 98.48 9.40
C ASP A 150 11.35 98.17 8.34
N THR A 151 11.04 98.44 7.08
CA THR A 151 11.91 98.16 5.92
C THR A 151 13.15 99.05 5.83
N THR A 152 13.33 100.01 6.75
CA THR A 152 14.56 100.80 6.88
C THR A 152 15.68 100.02 7.58
N LYS A 153 15.36 98.91 8.26
CA LYS A 153 16.32 97.98 8.88
C LYS A 153 16.72 96.90 7.87
N ASP A 154 18.02 96.72 7.63
CA ASP A 154 18.55 95.76 6.64
C ASP A 154 17.98 94.34 6.78
N LYS A 155 17.79 93.87 8.02
CA LYS A 155 17.29 92.52 8.31
C LYS A 155 15.81 92.33 7.97
N ALA A 156 14.98 93.37 8.13
CA ALA A 156 13.59 93.34 7.69
C ALA A 156 13.50 93.45 6.18
N ARG A 157 14.35 94.30 5.57
CA ARG A 157 14.46 94.45 4.12
C ARG A 157 14.87 93.15 3.42
N SER A 158 15.79 92.36 4.00
CA SER A 158 16.22 91.08 3.41
C SER A 158 15.17 89.97 3.52
N LEU A 159 14.37 89.95 4.58
CA LEU A 159 13.37 88.90 4.83
C LEU A 159 12.03 89.20 4.15
N CYS A 160 11.65 90.47 4.03
CA CYS A 160 10.34 90.90 3.52
C CYS A 160 10.38 91.57 2.13
N GLY A 161 11.58 91.75 1.53
CA GLY A 161 11.75 92.51 0.28
C GLY A 161 11.34 91.81 -1.02
N MET A 162 10.66 90.65 -0.99
CA MET A 162 10.34 89.84 -2.18
C MET A 162 8.87 89.89 -2.66
N THR A 163 8.00 90.67 -2.04
CA THR A 163 6.59 90.75 -2.43
C THR A 163 6.29 91.96 -3.31
N LEU A 164 6.51 91.84 -4.62
CA LEU A 164 5.76 92.55 -5.69
C LEU A 164 6.07 91.96 -7.08
N ALA A 165 5.99 90.63 -7.22
CA ALA A 165 5.88 89.97 -8.52
C ALA A 165 5.16 88.63 -8.36
N VAL A 166 3.83 88.68 -8.34
CA VAL A 166 2.99 87.51 -8.64
C VAL A 166 3.11 87.25 -10.15
N PRO A 167 3.38 86.00 -10.55
CA PRO A 167 2.43 85.38 -11.45
C PRO A 167 1.98 84.02 -10.91
N LEU A 168 0.66 83.86 -10.84
CA LEU A 168 0.02 82.56 -10.84
C LEU A 168 0.27 81.90 -12.21
N SER A 169 0.85 80.70 -12.19
CA SER A 169 0.72 79.68 -13.24
C SER A 169 0.91 78.31 -12.62
#